data_AF-A0A1H0KET9-F1
#
_entry.id   AF-A0A1H0KET9-F1
#
_cell.length_a   1.000
_cell.length_b   1.000
_cell.length_c   1.000
_cell.angle_alpha   90.00
_cell.angle_beta   90.00
_cell.angle_gamma   90.00
#
_symmetry.space_group_name_H-M   'P 1'
#
loop_
_entity.id
_entity.type
_entity.pdbx_description
1 polymer ?
#
loop_
_entity_poly.entity_id
_entity_poly.type
_entity_poly.pdbx_seq_one_letter_code
_entity_poly.pdbx_strand_id
1 'polypeptide(L)' 'MTDTTSTGTSTGNSAGASAGASTAPAPSGTSAAPAEPAAGCVLCGKPTEYPNSTKGVTLCPVCEWQEAQRLSCSG' A
#
# COMPACT_ATOMS: atom_id res chain seq x y z
N MET A 1 -36.57 7.55 12.51
CA MET A 1 -36.34 7.06 11.13
C MET A 1 -34.92 6.54 11.10
N THR A 2 -34.73 5.32 11.63
CA THR A 2 -33.44 4.66 11.82
C THR A 2 -33.45 3.40 11.01
N ASP A 3 -32.82 3.49 9.84
CA ASP A 3 -32.43 2.39 8.95
C ASP A 3 -31.12 2.91 8.33
N THR A 4 -30.01 2.19 8.26
CA THR A 4 -29.88 0.83 7.75
C THR A 4 -28.61 0.21 8.34
N THR A 5 -28.79 -0.92 9.03
CA THR A 5 -27.72 -1.89 9.27
C THR A 5 -27.37 -2.54 7.93
N SER A 6 -26.22 -2.21 7.35
CA SER A 6 -25.66 -2.94 6.21
C SER A 6 -24.55 -3.87 6.69
N THR A 7 -24.95 -4.93 7.39
CA THR A 7 -24.08 -6.10 7.65
C THR A 7 -24.08 -6.97 6.39
N GLY A 8 -23.21 -6.61 5.44
CA GLY A 8 -22.86 -7.47 4.32
C GLY A 8 -21.80 -8.48 4.76
N THR A 9 -22.20 -9.58 5.40
CA THR A 9 -21.34 -10.74 5.64
C THR A 9 -21.11 -11.44 4.30
N SER A 10 -20.11 -10.97 3.54
CA SER A 10 -19.66 -11.64 2.34
C SER A 10 -18.68 -12.76 2.71
N THR A 11 -19.23 -13.89 3.17
CA THR A 11 -18.47 -15.14 3.30
C THR A 11 -18.44 -15.85 1.94
N GLY A 12 -17.51 -15.44 1.09
CA GLY A 12 -17.13 -16.19 -0.11
C GLY A 12 -15.93 -17.08 0.18
N ASN A 13 -16.19 -18.35 0.53
CA ASN A 13 -15.13 -19.36 0.62
C ASN A 13 -14.75 -19.85 -0.79
N SER A 14 -13.72 -19.24 -1.38
CA SER A 14 -13.09 -19.76 -2.59
C SER A 14 -11.94 -20.68 -2.22
N ALA A 15 -12.26 -21.95 -1.96
CA ALA A 15 -11.30 -23.04 -1.97
C ALA A 15 -10.90 -23.34 -3.42
N GLY A 16 -9.87 -22.67 -3.92
CA GLY A 16 -9.24 -22.92 -5.21
C GLY A 16 -7.87 -23.55 -5.01
N ALA A 17 -7.78 -24.84 -5.35
CA ALA A 17 -6.60 -25.68 -5.19
C ALA A 17 -5.34 -25.10 -5.85
N SER A 18 -4.24 -25.08 -5.10
CA SER A 18 -2.90 -24.73 -5.57
C SER A 18 -2.34 -25.82 -6.48
N ALA A 19 -2.19 -25.54 -7.78
CA ALA A 19 -1.39 -26.33 -8.69
C ALA A 19 -0.63 -25.40 -9.62
N GLY A 20 0.70 -25.41 -9.51
CA GLY A 20 1.57 -24.62 -10.38
C GLY A 20 2.92 -24.33 -9.75
N ALA A 21 3.71 -25.37 -9.47
CA ALA A 21 5.13 -25.21 -9.23
C ALA A 21 5.80 -24.79 -10.56
N SER A 22 5.80 -23.48 -10.83
CA SER A 22 6.58 -22.88 -11.90
C SER A 22 7.97 -22.55 -11.34
N THR A 23 8.91 -23.47 -11.55
CA THR A 23 10.35 -23.19 -11.39
C THR A 23 10.76 -22.17 -12.44
N ALA A 24 10.67 -20.87 -12.09
CA ALA A 24 11.31 -19.79 -12.84
C ALA A 24 12.77 -19.66 -12.37
N PRO A 25 13.74 -19.40 -13.27
CA PRO A 25 15.12 -19.19 -12.87
C PRO A 25 15.18 -17.97 -11.94
N ALA A 26 15.77 -18.17 -10.77
CA ALA A 26 16.05 -17.07 -9.84
C ALA A 26 16.90 -16.01 -10.56
N PRO A 27 16.53 -14.72 -10.52
CA PRO A 27 17.45 -13.68 -10.90
C PRO A 27 18.59 -13.65 -9.86
N SER A 28 19.67 -14.39 -10.15
CA SER A 28 20.97 -14.16 -9.54
C SER A 28 21.41 -12.76 -9.95
N GLY A 29 21.23 -11.81 -9.04
CA GLY A 29 21.67 -10.43 -9.25
C GLY A 29 20.66 -9.38 -8.81
N THR A 30 20.08 -9.50 -7.61
CA THR A 30 19.83 -8.28 -6.84
C THR A 30 21.05 -8.10 -5.95
N SER A 31 22.04 -7.33 -6.43
CA SER A 31 22.73 -6.48 -5.47
C SER A 31 21.60 -5.71 -4.82
N ALA A 32 21.18 -6.13 -3.63
CA ALA A 32 20.39 -5.29 -2.76
C ALA A 32 21.29 -4.07 -2.53
N ALA A 33 21.19 -3.09 -3.43
CA ALA A 33 21.70 -1.76 -3.17
C ALA A 33 21.23 -1.43 -1.75
N PRO A 34 22.11 -0.89 -0.89
CA PRO A 34 21.75 -0.63 0.49
C PRO A 34 20.40 0.09 0.46
N ALA A 35 19.36 -0.55 0.99
CA ALA A 35 18.02 -0.02 0.91
C ALA A 35 18.11 1.37 1.52
N GLU A 36 18.02 2.40 0.68
CA GLU A 36 18.19 3.76 1.15
C GLU A 36 17.18 3.97 2.27
N PRO A 37 17.57 4.69 3.33
CA PRO A 37 16.68 4.86 4.47
C PRO A 37 15.32 5.34 3.97
N ALA A 38 14.28 4.61 4.35
CA ALA A 38 12.91 4.98 4.02
C ALA A 38 12.68 6.43 4.44
N ALA A 39 12.05 7.22 3.57
CA ALA A 39 11.71 8.59 3.93
C ALA A 39 10.72 8.57 5.12
N GLY A 40 10.86 9.54 6.03
CA GLY A 40 9.88 9.73 7.09
C GLY A 40 8.72 10.57 6.57
N CYS A 41 7.48 10.08 6.70
CA CYS A 41 6.29 10.86 6.36
C CYS A 41 6.20 12.11 7.24
N VAL A 42 6.04 13.30 6.64
CA VAL A 42 5.98 14.56 7.41
C VAL A 42 4.72 14.74 8.25
N LEU A 43 3.64 14.01 7.94
CA LEU A 43 2.37 14.09 8.69
C LEU A 43 2.31 13.11 9.87
N CYS A 44 2.81 11.88 9.68
CA CYS A 44 2.65 10.82 10.68
C CYS A 44 3.97 10.25 11.22
N GLY A 45 5.12 10.66 10.68
CA GLY A 45 6.46 10.22 11.11
C GLY A 45 6.80 8.77 10.79
N LYS A 46 5.91 8.01 10.15
CA LYS A 46 6.16 6.61 9.78
C LYS A 46 7.10 6.50 8.58
N PRO A 47 7.93 5.44 8.52
CA PRO A 47 8.74 5.17 7.33
C PRO A 47 7.82 4.87 6.14
N THR A 48 8.11 5.48 5.00
CA THR A 48 7.40 5.23 3.74
C THR A 48 7.98 4.02 3.02
N GLU A 49 7.21 3.45 2.09
CA GLU A 49 7.73 2.44 1.17
C GLU A 49 8.72 3.02 0.13
N TYR A 50 8.76 4.36 0.02
CA TYR A 50 9.67 5.06 -0.89
C TYR A 50 11.04 5.35 -0.25
N PRO A 51 12.14 5.21 -1.03
CA PRO A 51 13.47 5.63 -0.59
C PRO A 51 13.55 7.16 -0.50
N ASN A 52 14.37 7.68 0.42
CA ASN A 52 14.62 9.12 0.59
C ASN A 52 15.10 9.82 -0.72
N SER A 53 15.75 9.08 -1.63
CA SER A 53 16.15 9.64 -2.93
C SER A 53 15.00 9.98 -3.88
N THR A 54 13.78 9.47 -3.65
CA THR A 54 12.60 9.84 -4.45
C THR A 54 12.19 11.28 -4.16
N LYS A 55 12.70 12.20 -4.98
CA LYS A 55 12.41 13.64 -4.90
C LYS A 55 10.90 13.88 -5.09
N GLY A 56 10.29 14.58 -4.13
CA GLY A 56 8.89 15.03 -4.21
C GLY A 56 7.89 14.20 -3.39
N VAL A 57 8.26 13.02 -2.88
CA VAL A 57 7.37 12.18 -2.08
C VAL A 57 7.73 12.32 -0.59
N THR A 58 7.09 13.29 0.07
CA THR A 58 7.25 13.53 1.52
C THR A 58 6.11 12.92 2.36
N LEU A 59 5.07 12.41 1.70
CA LEU A 59 3.91 11.76 2.31
C LEU A 59 3.96 10.25 2.08
N CYS A 60 3.49 9.48 3.07
CA CYS A 60 3.21 8.07 2.86
C CYS A 60 1.97 7.89 1.96
N PRO A 61 1.82 6.77 1.24
CA PRO A 61 0.69 6.53 0.33
C PRO A 61 -0.69 6.68 1.00
N VAL A 62 -0.79 6.37 2.30
CA VAL A 62 -2.02 6.56 3.08
C VAL A 62 -2.33 8.04 3.31
N CYS A 63 -1.33 8.85 3.61
CA CYS A 63 -1.50 10.28 3.82
C CYS A 63 -1.80 11.01 2.51
N GLU A 64 -1.13 10.62 1.42
CA GLU A 64 -1.36 11.18 0.09
C GLU A 64 -2.82 10.99 -0.36
N TRP A 65 -3.37 9.78 -0.20
CA TRP A 65 -4.77 9.51 -0.51
C TRP A 65 -5.76 10.30 0.37
N GLN A 66 -5.46 10.47 1.66
CA GLN A 66 -6.31 11.25 2.56
C GLN A 66 -6.36 12.73 2.18
N GLU A 67 -5.23 13.32 1.78
CA GLU A 67 -5.18 14.71 1.32
C GLU A 67 -5.98 14.89 0.03
N ALA A 68 -5.83 13.97 -0.94
CA ALA A 68 -6.59 13.97 -2.17
C ALA A 68 -8.11 13.85 -1.92
N GLN A 69 -8.51 13.00 -0.96
CA GLN A 69 -9.91 12.83 -0.58
C GLN A 69 -10.48 14.08 0.10
N ARG A 70 -9.71 14.75 0.97
CA ARG A 70 -10.11 16.02 1.58
C ARG A 70 -10.34 17.11 0.55
N LEU A 71 -9.41 17.26 -0.39
CA LEU A 71 -9.52 18.26 -1.46
C LEU A 71 -10.72 17.97 -2.37
N SER A 72 -11.03 16.69 -2.60
CA SER A 72 -12.18 16.27 -3.40
C SER A 72 -13.53 16.49 -2.71
N CYS A 73 -13.57 16.55 -1.37
CA CYS A 73 -14.80 16.71 -0.59
C CYS A 73 -15.05 18.13 -0.06
N SER A 74 -14.27 19.13 -0.49
CA SER A 74 -14.39 20.52 -0.03
C SER A 74 -15.09 21.44 -1.04
N GLY A 75 -15.91 20.88 -1.93
CA GLY A 75 -16.72 21.60 -2.92
C GLY A 75 -17.98 22.23 -2.36
#